data_AF-A0AB38SAE4-F1
#
_entry.id   AF-A0AB38SAE4-F1
#
_cell.length_a   1.000
_cell.length_b   1.000
_cell.length_c   1.000
_cell.angle_alpha   90.00
_cell.angle_beta   90.00
_cell.angle_gamma   90.00
#
_symmetry.space_group_name_H-M   'P 1'
#
loop_
_entity.id
_entity.type
_entity.pdbx_description
1 polymer ?
#
loop_
_entity_poly.entity_id
_entity_poly.type
_entity_poly.pdbx_seq_one_letter_code
_entity_poly.pdbx_strand_id
1 'polypeptide(L)'
;MKDMTKAPGRSGKTTVALCSGGERHTDLHGGEIPLPTLQDQAWRFTADRPWPFTPNDSTPVTWWRKLPAHAFRERERAQIGETLRHVDVLRGSDELRAALNGDVAAAIATALSLMPIENIDFHTDITMTSLLRCALNGEAAAALVLAQIVGLTDLGHSLTRELSVSWIGWGFRHSTEPTKFVEAGAVVLSALKAHESGAKTDYFSD
;
A
#
# COMPACT_ATOMS: atom_id res chain seq x y z
N MET A 1 -1.45 37.68 -55.82
CA MET A 1 -2.46 36.95 -56.60
C MET A 1 -1.76 35.71 -57.15
N LYS A 2 -2.03 34.52 -56.57
CA LYS A 2 -1.60 33.16 -57.01
C LYS A 2 -0.08 32.89 -56.94
N ASP A 3 0.49 31.76 -56.53
CA ASP A 3 0.08 30.35 -56.33
C ASP A 3 0.93 29.76 -55.18
N MET A 4 0.35 29.04 -54.19
CA MET A 4 -0.02 27.61 -54.18
C MET A 4 1.15 26.62 -54.21
N THR A 5 1.51 26.22 -52.99
CA THR A 5 2.25 25.06 -52.51
C THR A 5 1.76 23.73 -53.10
N LYS A 6 2.69 22.85 -53.51
CA LYS A 6 2.44 21.40 -53.59
C LYS A 6 3.74 20.60 -53.43
N ALA A 7 3.80 19.79 -52.38
CA ALA A 7 4.76 18.70 -52.22
C ALA A 7 3.96 17.40 -52.00
N PRO A 8 4.37 16.24 -52.58
CA PRO A 8 3.68 14.97 -52.37
C PRO A 8 4.48 14.00 -51.49
N GLY A 9 3.76 13.15 -50.75
CA GLY A 9 4.30 11.94 -50.12
C GLY A 9 3.59 11.63 -48.81
N ARG A 10 3.26 10.41 -48.43
CA ARG A 10 3.21 9.11 -49.09
C ARG A 10 2.37 8.26 -48.13
N SER A 11 1.30 7.67 -48.66
CA SER A 11 0.39 6.80 -47.92
C SER A 11 1.13 5.52 -47.48
N GLY A 12 0.98 5.17 -46.20
CA GLY A 12 1.44 3.93 -45.61
C GLY A 12 0.50 3.52 -44.48
N LYS A 13 -0.68 3.01 -44.86
CA LYS A 13 -1.61 2.32 -43.95
C LYS A 13 -1.12 0.87 -43.83
N THR A 14 -0.67 0.48 -42.64
CA THR A 14 -0.49 -0.95 -42.30
C THR A 14 -1.55 -1.33 -41.30
N THR A 15 -2.59 -1.96 -41.82
CA THR A 15 -3.59 -2.73 -41.09
C THR A 15 -2.91 -3.99 -40.56
N VAL A 16 -2.94 -4.23 -39.25
CA VAL A 16 -2.59 -5.54 -38.68
C VAL A 16 -3.87 -6.23 -38.25
N ALA A 17 -4.02 -7.43 -38.80
CA ALA A 17 -5.20 -8.28 -38.75
C ALA A 17 -5.52 -8.77 -37.33
N LEU A 18 -6.82 -8.74 -37.00
CA LEU A 18 -7.41 -9.60 -35.97
C LEU A 18 -7.42 -11.03 -36.51
N CYS A 19 -6.75 -11.95 -35.80
CA CYS A 19 -7.07 -13.37 -35.86
C CYS A 19 -7.79 -13.75 -34.56
N SER A 20 -9.10 -13.96 -34.67
CA SER A 20 -9.87 -14.76 -33.72
C SER A 20 -9.54 -16.24 -33.92
N GLY A 21 -9.14 -16.90 -32.85
CA GLY A 21 -9.04 -18.35 -32.75
C GLY A 21 -9.19 -18.70 -31.27
N GLY A 22 -10.37 -19.20 -30.89
CA GLY A 22 -10.64 -19.57 -29.51
C GLY A 22 -10.02 -20.92 -29.16
N GLU A 23 -9.86 -21.16 -27.87
CA GLU A 23 -10.11 -22.45 -27.25
C GLU A 23 -10.18 -22.28 -25.73
N ARG A 24 -11.28 -22.79 -25.16
CA ARG A 24 -11.47 -22.92 -23.72
C ARG A 24 -10.67 -24.13 -23.27
N HIS A 25 -9.70 -23.93 -22.39
CA HIS A 25 -9.17 -25.00 -21.55
C HIS A 25 -9.24 -24.53 -20.10
N THR A 26 -10.10 -25.18 -19.34
CA THR A 26 -10.24 -25.02 -17.90
C THR A 26 -9.15 -25.85 -17.23
N ASP A 27 -8.04 -25.22 -16.87
CA ASP A 27 -7.07 -25.82 -15.94
C ASP A 27 -7.05 -25.01 -14.65
N LEU A 28 -7.59 -25.64 -13.62
CA LEU A 28 -7.45 -25.27 -12.22
C LEU A 28 -6.05 -25.67 -11.77
N HIS A 29 -5.08 -24.77 -11.92
CA HIS A 29 -3.77 -24.88 -11.29
C HIS A 29 -3.43 -23.59 -10.56
N GLY A 30 -2.90 -23.76 -9.34
CA GLY A 30 -2.69 -22.72 -8.33
C GLY A 30 -2.09 -21.45 -8.93
N GLY A 31 -2.91 -20.40 -8.97
CA GLY A 31 -2.48 -19.09 -9.41
C GLY A 31 -1.56 -18.47 -8.38
N GLU A 32 -0.26 -18.56 -8.61
CA GLU A 32 0.62 -17.44 -8.27
C GLU A 32 -0.02 -16.20 -8.89
N ILE A 33 -0.53 -15.30 -8.05
CA ILE A 33 -1.04 -14.02 -8.49
C ILE A 33 0.15 -13.30 -9.13
N PRO A 34 0.16 -13.04 -10.45
CA PRO A 34 1.22 -12.26 -11.05
C PRO A 34 1.14 -10.89 -10.40
N LEU A 35 2.19 -10.49 -9.68
CA LEU A 35 2.32 -9.12 -9.22
C LEU A 35 2.13 -8.23 -10.45
N PRO A 36 1.15 -7.31 -10.45
CA PRO A 36 0.93 -6.43 -11.60
C PRO A 36 2.26 -5.74 -11.89
N THR A 37 2.64 -5.65 -13.17
CA THR A 37 3.79 -4.87 -13.61
C THR A 37 3.62 -3.45 -13.07
N LEU A 38 4.37 -3.16 -12.00
CA LEU A 38 4.11 -2.07 -11.07
C LEU A 38 4.21 -0.68 -11.74
N GLN A 39 4.82 -0.63 -12.91
CA GLN A 39 5.16 0.61 -13.62
C GLN A 39 3.95 1.31 -14.27
N ASP A 40 2.89 0.60 -14.69
CA ASP A 40 1.86 1.24 -15.55
C ASP A 40 0.41 1.20 -15.05
N GLN A 41 0.06 0.35 -14.07
CA GLN A 41 -1.35 0.09 -13.77
C GLN A 41 -1.78 0.46 -12.35
N ALA A 42 -0.90 0.34 -11.35
CA ALA A 42 -1.26 0.49 -9.94
C ALA A 42 -1.83 1.89 -9.59
N TRP A 43 -1.37 2.95 -10.24
CA TRP A 43 -1.87 4.32 -10.00
C TRP A 43 -3.17 4.64 -10.77
N ARG A 44 -3.43 3.96 -11.88
CA ARG A 44 -4.66 4.15 -12.68
C ARG A 44 -5.89 3.60 -11.97
N PHE A 45 -5.76 2.52 -11.20
CA PHE A 45 -6.85 1.95 -10.42
C PHE A 45 -7.45 2.93 -9.40
N THR A 46 -6.64 3.85 -8.86
CA THR A 46 -7.12 4.89 -7.94
C THR A 46 -7.58 6.17 -8.63
N ALA A 47 -7.29 6.35 -9.92
CA ALA A 47 -7.54 7.60 -10.62
C ALA A 47 -8.96 7.68 -11.21
N ASP A 48 -9.53 6.55 -11.65
CA ASP A 48 -10.79 6.54 -12.40
C ASP A 48 -12.05 6.43 -11.53
N ARG A 49 -11.91 6.16 -10.22
CA ARG A 49 -13.03 6.16 -9.27
C ARG A 49 -12.73 7.09 -8.09
N PRO A 50 -13.66 8.00 -7.73
CA PRO A 50 -13.50 8.81 -6.54
C PRO A 50 -13.42 7.89 -5.31
N TRP A 51 -12.35 8.04 -4.53
CA TRP A 51 -12.17 7.31 -3.29
C TRP A 51 -13.27 7.72 -2.29
N PRO A 52 -13.99 6.78 -1.65
CA PRO A 52 -15.20 7.10 -0.89
C PRO A 52 -14.93 7.68 0.50
N PHE A 53 -13.68 7.68 0.95
CA PHE A 53 -13.28 8.24 2.24
C PHE A 53 -12.48 9.52 2.05
N THR A 54 -12.75 10.51 2.90
CA THR A 54 -11.98 11.75 2.97
C THR A 54 -11.40 11.93 4.37
N PRO A 55 -10.35 12.75 4.51
CA PRO A 55 -9.84 13.13 5.83
C PRO A 55 -10.90 13.67 6.79
N ASN A 56 -11.99 14.25 6.27
CA ASN A 56 -13.07 14.82 7.08
C ASN A 56 -14.03 13.76 7.66
N ASP A 57 -14.03 12.54 7.11
CA ASP A 57 -14.95 11.46 7.53
C ASP A 57 -14.42 10.67 8.73
N SER A 58 -13.22 10.99 9.23
CA SER A 58 -12.54 10.22 10.27
C SER A 58 -11.40 10.98 10.94
N THR A 59 -10.83 10.42 12.00
CA THR A 59 -9.75 11.05 12.76
C THR A 59 -8.38 10.62 12.24
N PRO A 60 -7.32 11.44 12.43
CA PRO A 60 -5.97 11.14 11.92
C PRO A 60 -5.43 9.76 12.29
N VAL A 61 -5.74 9.26 13.49
CA VAL A 61 -5.28 7.93 13.97
C VAL A 61 -5.91 6.75 13.21
N THR A 62 -7.00 6.98 12.47
CA THR A 62 -7.70 5.93 11.72
C THR A 62 -7.44 5.99 10.21
N TRP A 63 -6.75 7.03 9.74
CA TRP A 63 -6.56 7.28 8.30
C TRP A 63 -5.77 6.20 7.59
N TRP A 64 -4.86 5.49 8.28
CA TRP A 64 -4.09 4.38 7.71
C TRP A 64 -5.00 3.26 7.16
N ARG A 65 -6.22 3.12 7.70
CA ARG A 65 -7.23 2.13 7.28
C ARG A 65 -8.08 2.60 6.13
N LYS A 66 -8.16 3.91 5.90
CA LYS A 66 -9.19 4.50 5.05
C LYS A 66 -8.65 5.28 3.87
N LEU A 67 -7.43 5.83 3.94
CA LEU A 67 -6.96 6.80 2.97
C LEU A 67 -5.80 6.28 2.12
N PRO A 68 -5.86 6.40 0.79
CA PRO A 68 -4.77 6.04 -0.09
C PRO A 68 -3.63 7.05 0.03
N ALA A 69 -2.41 6.67 -0.37
CA ALA A 69 -1.22 7.50 -0.17
C ALA A 69 -1.32 8.91 -0.78
N HIS A 70 -2.03 9.07 -1.90
CA HIS A 70 -2.20 10.36 -2.58
C HIS A 70 -3.20 11.30 -1.87
N ALA A 71 -3.98 10.81 -0.91
CA ALA A 71 -4.90 11.64 -0.14
C ALA A 71 -4.19 12.47 0.95
N PHE A 72 -2.95 12.14 1.29
CA PHE A 72 -2.18 12.83 2.33
C PHE A 72 -1.36 14.00 1.76
N ARG A 73 -1.97 15.19 1.77
CA ARG A 73 -1.27 16.43 1.44
C ARG A 73 -0.53 16.96 2.68
N GLU A 74 0.10 18.12 2.54
CA GLU A 74 0.89 18.75 3.61
C GLU A 74 0.07 18.94 4.90
N ARG A 75 -1.21 19.32 4.77
CA ARG A 75 -2.11 19.50 5.90
C ARG A 75 -2.31 18.19 6.68
N GLU A 76 -2.67 17.11 5.99
CA GLU A 76 -2.93 15.82 6.62
C GLU A 76 -1.65 15.26 7.27
N ARG A 77 -0.49 15.44 6.62
CA ARG A 77 0.82 15.06 7.17
C ARG A 77 1.13 15.81 8.48
N ALA A 78 0.87 17.12 8.52
CA ALA A 78 1.03 17.93 9.72
C ALA A 78 0.08 17.48 10.84
N GLN A 79 -1.17 17.14 10.51
CA GLN A 79 -2.15 16.64 11.49
C GLN A 79 -1.73 15.30 12.09
N ILE A 80 -1.15 14.39 11.30
CA ILE A 80 -0.59 13.13 11.81
C ILE A 80 0.54 13.42 12.80
N GLY A 81 1.51 14.25 12.42
CA GLY A 81 2.64 14.61 13.28
C GLY A 81 2.17 15.20 14.61
N GLU A 82 1.21 16.11 14.56
CA GLU A 82 0.64 16.73 15.75
C GLU A 82 -0.14 15.75 16.63
N THR A 83 -0.90 14.84 16.01
CA THR A 83 -1.67 13.82 16.73
C THR A 83 -0.74 12.88 17.49
N LEU A 84 0.32 12.38 16.84
CA LEU A 84 1.28 11.47 17.46
C LEU A 84 2.06 12.16 18.60
N ARG A 85 2.40 13.44 18.44
CA ARG A 85 3.06 14.25 19.48
C ARG A 85 2.23 14.35 20.76
N HIS A 86 0.91 14.47 20.65
CA HIS A 86 0.02 14.49 21.82
C HIS A 86 -0.07 13.13 22.53
N VAL A 87 0.03 12.05 21.77
CA VAL A 87 -0.04 10.68 22.30
C VAL A 87 1.26 10.27 22.96
N ASP A 88 2.42 10.73 22.47
CA ASP A 88 3.73 10.45 23.09
C ASP A 88 3.82 10.94 24.55
N VAL A 89 3.04 11.97 24.91
CA VAL A 89 2.92 12.47 26.28
C VAL A 89 2.26 11.44 27.22
N LEU A 90 1.51 10.48 26.67
CA LEU A 90 0.79 9.43 27.38
C LEU A 90 1.65 8.15 27.40
N ARG A 91 2.66 8.12 28.28
CA ARG A 91 3.60 7.01 28.58
C ARG A 91 3.35 5.67 27.84
N GLY A 92 4.07 5.44 26.75
CA GLY A 92 4.22 4.13 26.10
C GLY A 92 5.53 3.39 26.46
N SER A 93 5.76 2.20 25.89
CA SER A 93 7.06 1.54 25.94
C SER A 93 8.13 2.39 25.22
N ASP A 94 9.42 2.18 25.54
CA ASP A 94 10.50 2.92 24.89
C ASP A 94 10.52 2.72 23.36
N GLU A 95 10.14 1.53 22.90
CA GLU A 95 10.06 1.20 21.47
C GLU A 95 8.89 1.91 20.78
N LEU A 96 7.70 1.89 21.40
CA LEU A 96 6.56 2.66 20.88
C LEU A 96 6.87 4.15 20.87
N ARG A 97 7.50 4.68 21.92
CA ARG A 97 7.95 6.08 21.96
C ARG A 97 8.93 6.41 20.84
N ALA A 98 9.89 5.52 20.53
CA ALA A 98 10.79 5.71 19.39
C ALA A 98 10.02 5.75 18.06
N ALA A 99 9.06 4.83 17.87
CA ALA A 99 8.18 4.81 16.70
C ALA A 99 7.35 6.10 16.58
N LEU A 100 6.74 6.58 17.67
CA LEU A 100 6.00 7.84 17.73
C LEU A 100 6.88 9.05 17.40
N ASN A 101 8.16 8.98 17.72
CA ASN A 101 9.14 10.01 17.37
C ASN A 101 9.70 9.88 15.94
N GLY A 102 9.27 8.87 15.18
CA GLY A 102 9.58 8.68 13.77
C GLY A 102 10.79 7.78 13.51
N ASP A 103 11.22 7.00 14.49
CA ASP A 103 12.18 5.92 14.25
C ASP A 103 11.51 4.83 13.39
N VAL A 104 12.05 4.65 12.19
CA VAL A 104 11.50 3.77 11.16
C VAL A 104 11.60 2.30 11.58
N ALA A 105 12.72 1.91 12.17
CA ALA A 105 12.95 0.53 12.59
C ALA A 105 12.02 0.16 13.74
N ALA A 106 11.89 1.05 14.73
CA ALA A 106 10.96 0.88 15.84
C ALA A 106 9.49 0.86 15.36
N ALA A 107 9.12 1.73 14.42
CA ALA A 107 7.77 1.75 13.86
C ALA A 107 7.43 0.46 13.10
N ILE A 108 8.37 -0.07 12.32
CA ILE A 108 8.20 -1.37 11.64
C ILE A 108 8.11 -2.50 12.66
N ALA A 109 9.04 -2.58 13.62
CA ALA A 109 9.07 -3.64 14.63
C ALA A 109 7.78 -3.66 15.47
N THR A 110 7.36 -2.49 15.97
CA THR A 110 6.11 -2.35 16.74
C THR A 110 4.90 -2.76 15.90
N ALA A 111 4.82 -2.34 14.63
CA ALA A 111 3.70 -2.71 13.76
C ALA A 111 3.66 -4.22 13.43
N LEU A 112 4.81 -4.84 13.19
CA LEU A 112 4.90 -6.29 12.96
C LEU A 112 4.53 -7.08 14.22
N SER A 113 4.83 -6.57 15.41
CA SER A 113 4.46 -7.21 16.69
C SER A 113 2.94 -7.31 16.91
N LEU A 114 2.14 -6.52 16.17
CA LEU A 114 0.68 -6.55 16.23
C LEU A 114 0.06 -7.69 15.40
N MET A 115 0.84 -8.36 14.56
CA MET A 115 0.30 -9.35 13.63
C MET A 115 0.10 -10.72 14.31
N PRO A 116 -1.04 -11.41 14.11
CA PRO A 116 -2.21 -10.97 13.35
C PRO A 116 -3.04 -9.88 14.06
N ILE A 117 -3.50 -8.88 13.30
CA ILE A 117 -4.45 -7.87 13.82
C ILE A 117 -5.86 -8.44 13.74
N GLU A 118 -6.33 -9.02 14.85
CA GLU A 118 -7.71 -9.53 14.96
C GLU A 118 -8.71 -8.44 15.36
N ASN A 119 -8.26 -7.50 16.20
CA ASN A 119 -9.07 -6.40 16.70
C ASN A 119 -8.32 -5.08 16.54
N ILE A 120 -8.99 -4.07 16.02
CA ILE A 120 -8.40 -2.74 15.83
C ILE A 120 -8.83 -1.82 16.96
N ASP A 121 -7.97 -1.73 17.97
CA ASP A 121 -8.12 -0.82 19.09
C ASP A 121 -7.28 0.47 18.90
N PHE A 122 -7.27 1.31 19.94
CA PHE A 122 -6.50 2.55 19.93
C PHE A 122 -4.99 2.32 19.84
N HIS A 123 -4.45 1.26 20.45
CA HIS A 123 -3.02 0.95 20.41
C HIS A 123 -2.57 0.55 19.00
N THR A 124 -3.37 -0.29 18.33
CA THR A 124 -3.18 -0.65 16.92
C THR A 124 -3.21 0.59 16.05
N ASP A 125 -4.20 1.47 16.23
CA ASP A 125 -4.30 2.72 15.46
C ASP A 125 -3.09 3.62 15.60
N ILE A 126 -2.60 3.82 16.82
CA ILE A 126 -1.46 4.68 17.09
C ILE A 126 -0.18 4.10 16.49
N THR A 127 0.05 2.80 16.67
CA THR A 127 1.19 2.10 16.08
C THR A 127 1.17 2.21 14.56
N MET A 128 0.03 1.89 13.93
CA MET A 128 -0.11 1.96 12.48
C MET A 128 -0.02 3.40 11.95
N THR A 129 -0.46 4.39 12.72
CA THR A 129 -0.30 5.82 12.38
C THR A 129 1.16 6.27 12.47
N SER A 130 1.95 5.72 13.39
CA SER A 130 3.39 5.96 13.46
C SER A 130 4.13 5.40 12.23
N LEU A 131 3.75 4.19 11.80
CA LEU A 131 4.27 3.57 10.57
C LEU A 131 3.87 4.37 9.33
N LEU A 132 2.61 4.79 9.27
CA LEU A 132 2.07 5.68 8.23
C LEU A 132 2.88 6.96 8.11
N ARG A 133 3.21 7.60 9.24
CA ARG A 133 4.06 8.81 9.25
C ARG A 133 5.44 8.53 8.63
N CYS A 134 6.07 7.42 8.99
CA CYS A 134 7.37 7.04 8.40
C CYS A 134 7.26 6.85 6.89
N ALA A 135 6.24 6.10 6.44
CA ALA A 135 5.96 5.92 5.01
C ALA A 135 5.78 7.25 4.27
N LEU A 136 5.01 8.18 4.84
CA LEU A 136 4.77 9.52 4.27
C LEU A 136 6.05 10.36 4.20
N ASN A 137 7.00 10.16 5.11
CA ASN A 137 8.31 10.81 5.11
C ASN A 137 9.29 10.25 4.06
N GLY A 138 8.83 9.30 3.22
CA GLY A 138 9.61 8.74 2.12
C GLY A 138 10.25 7.39 2.44
N GLU A 139 9.96 6.81 3.60
CA GLU A 139 10.55 5.53 4.00
C GLU A 139 9.87 4.37 3.26
N ALA A 140 10.52 3.90 2.20
CA ALA A 140 10.00 2.85 1.33
C ALA A 140 9.70 1.56 2.09
N ALA A 141 10.57 1.15 3.03
CA ALA A 141 10.35 -0.04 3.85
C ALA A 141 9.10 0.08 4.71
N ALA A 142 8.86 1.24 5.34
CA ALA A 142 7.65 1.49 6.13
C ALA A 142 6.39 1.44 5.26
N ALA A 143 6.44 2.02 4.05
CA ALA A 143 5.33 1.97 3.11
C ALA A 143 5.01 0.54 2.65
N LEU A 144 6.05 -0.28 2.43
CA LEU A 144 5.89 -1.69 2.07
C LEU A 144 5.23 -2.48 3.21
N VAL A 145 5.74 -2.36 4.44
CA VAL A 145 5.17 -3.05 5.60
C VAL A 145 3.72 -2.61 5.85
N LEU A 146 3.44 -1.30 5.76
CA LEU A 146 2.08 -0.77 5.87
C LEU A 146 1.15 -1.38 4.83
N ALA A 147 1.60 -1.49 3.58
CA ALA A 147 0.81 -2.10 2.52
C ALA A 147 0.47 -3.57 2.80
N GLN A 148 1.43 -4.35 3.29
CA GLN A 148 1.22 -5.75 3.61
C GLN A 148 0.25 -5.93 4.78
N ILE A 149 0.46 -5.18 5.87
CA ILE A 149 -0.44 -5.22 7.03
C ILE A 149 -1.85 -4.82 6.63
N VAL A 150 -2.02 -3.72 5.90
CA VAL A 150 -3.33 -3.32 5.36
C VAL A 150 -3.93 -4.44 4.53
N GLY A 151 -3.17 -5.06 3.62
CA GLY A 151 -3.66 -6.12 2.74
C GLY A 151 -4.09 -7.40 3.44
N LEU A 152 -3.58 -7.65 4.65
CA LEU A 152 -3.88 -8.84 5.47
C LEU A 152 -4.93 -8.57 6.56
N THR A 153 -5.18 -7.31 6.92
CA THR A 153 -6.12 -6.95 7.98
C THR A 153 -7.54 -6.81 7.44
N ASP A 154 -8.53 -7.36 8.15
CA ASP A 154 -9.93 -7.05 7.88
C ASP A 154 -10.27 -5.63 8.36
N LEU A 155 -10.34 -4.69 7.41
CA LEU A 155 -10.64 -3.28 7.67
C LEU A 155 -12.15 -2.97 7.64
N GLY A 156 -13.00 -3.98 7.43
CA GLY A 156 -14.46 -3.81 7.39
C GLY A 156 -14.98 -3.14 6.11
N HIS A 157 -14.18 -3.11 5.04
CA HIS A 157 -14.60 -2.59 3.74
C HIS A 157 -13.89 -3.29 2.57
N SER A 158 -14.50 -3.26 1.38
CA SER A 158 -13.99 -3.95 0.18
C SER A 158 -12.74 -3.33 -0.45
N LEU A 159 -12.30 -2.14 0.01
CA LEU A 159 -11.20 -1.38 -0.60
C LEU A 159 -9.80 -1.70 -0.05
N THR A 160 -9.69 -2.73 0.79
CA THR A 160 -8.43 -3.11 1.45
C THR A 160 -7.32 -3.41 0.45
N ARG A 161 -7.65 -4.07 -0.67
CA ARG A 161 -6.68 -4.40 -1.72
C ARG A 161 -6.18 -3.16 -2.44
N GLU A 162 -7.07 -2.26 -2.84
CA GLU A 162 -6.74 -1.01 -3.51
C GLU A 162 -5.91 -0.09 -2.60
N LEU A 163 -6.24 -0.06 -1.32
CA LEU A 163 -5.50 0.67 -0.31
C LEU A 163 -4.07 0.14 -0.16
N SER A 164 -3.92 -1.18 -0.05
CA SER A 164 -2.61 -1.86 -0.02
C SER A 164 -1.79 -1.52 -1.26
N VAL A 165 -2.37 -1.65 -2.47
CA VAL A 165 -1.69 -1.32 -3.74
C VAL A 165 -1.26 0.15 -3.79
N SER A 166 -2.06 1.06 -3.25
CA SER A 166 -1.70 2.49 -3.17
C SER A 166 -0.40 2.71 -2.40
N TRP A 167 -0.23 1.99 -1.28
CA TRP A 167 0.96 2.05 -0.43
C TRP A 167 2.17 1.35 -1.06
N ILE A 168 1.98 0.22 -1.75
CA ILE A 168 3.06 -0.41 -2.54
C ILE A 168 3.58 0.56 -3.60
N GLY A 169 2.67 1.19 -4.35
CA GLY A 169 3.02 2.17 -5.37
C GLY A 169 3.71 3.41 -4.78
N TRP A 170 3.32 3.83 -3.57
CA TRP A 170 4.01 4.90 -2.84
C TRP A 170 5.44 4.51 -2.48
N GLY A 171 5.63 3.34 -1.83
CA GLY A 171 6.95 2.86 -1.42
C GLY A 171 7.89 2.64 -2.60
N PHE A 172 7.38 2.07 -3.70
CA PHE A 172 8.18 1.86 -4.91
C PHE A 172 8.72 3.17 -5.49
N ARG A 173 7.92 4.25 -5.53
CA ARG A 173 8.37 5.57 -6.01
C ARG A 173 9.42 6.23 -5.12
N HIS A 174 9.45 5.87 -3.84
CA HIS A 174 10.41 6.40 -2.87
C HIS A 174 11.59 5.45 -2.60
N SER A 175 11.62 4.27 -3.23
CA SER A 175 12.73 3.35 -3.12
C SER A 175 13.89 3.80 -4.02
N THR A 176 15.10 3.85 -3.46
CA THR A 176 16.33 4.02 -4.23
C THR A 176 16.74 2.75 -4.99
N GLU A 177 16.17 1.59 -4.62
CA GLU A 177 16.47 0.29 -5.22
C GLU A 177 15.16 -0.47 -5.54
N PRO A 178 14.49 -0.18 -6.67
CA PRO A 178 13.18 -0.73 -7.00
C PRO A 178 13.14 -2.27 -7.08
N THR A 179 14.21 -2.91 -7.56
CA THR A 179 14.29 -4.38 -7.64
C THR A 179 14.29 -5.01 -6.25
N LYS A 180 15.15 -4.52 -5.34
CA LYS A 180 15.20 -5.04 -3.96
C LYS A 180 13.92 -4.77 -3.20
N PHE A 181 13.21 -3.68 -3.51
CA PHE A 181 11.89 -3.39 -2.93
C PHE A 181 10.86 -4.48 -3.26
N VAL A 182 10.81 -4.95 -4.52
CA VAL A 182 9.90 -6.01 -4.94
C VAL A 182 10.26 -7.34 -4.27
N GLU A 183 11.55 -7.68 -4.23
CA GLU A 183 12.05 -8.88 -3.54
C GLU A 183 11.71 -8.85 -2.05
N ALA A 184 11.97 -7.73 -1.37
CA ALA A 184 11.63 -7.51 0.03
C ALA A 184 10.12 -7.66 0.27
N GLY A 185 9.29 -7.22 -0.69
CA GLY A 185 7.83 -7.39 -0.61
C GLY A 185 7.41 -8.84 -0.51
N ALA A 186 8.01 -9.73 -1.30
CA ALA A 186 7.72 -11.16 -1.24
C ALA A 186 8.19 -11.77 0.10
N VAL A 187 9.35 -11.36 0.59
CA VAL A 187 9.89 -11.84 1.89
C VAL A 187 9.01 -11.40 3.05
N VAL A 188 8.64 -10.13 3.14
CA VAL A 188 7.81 -9.59 4.22
C VAL A 188 6.43 -10.25 4.22
N LEU A 189 5.79 -10.39 3.05
CA LEU A 189 4.49 -11.05 2.95
C LEU A 189 4.55 -12.52 3.39
N SER A 190 5.62 -13.23 3.02
CA SER A 190 5.81 -14.62 3.41
C SER A 190 6.02 -14.75 4.93
N ALA A 191 6.82 -13.87 5.52
CA ALA A 191 7.05 -13.83 6.96
C ALA A 191 5.75 -13.55 7.75
N LEU A 192 4.95 -12.59 7.29
CA LEU A 192 3.66 -12.26 7.91
C LEU A 192 2.68 -13.43 7.85
N LYS A 193 2.54 -14.09 6.70
CA LYS A 193 1.66 -15.27 6.56
C LYS A 193 2.13 -16.46 7.40
N ALA A 194 3.45 -16.66 7.53
CA ALA A 194 4.00 -17.67 8.40
C ALA A 194 3.65 -17.40 9.87
N HIS A 195 3.71 -16.13 10.30
CA HIS A 195 3.33 -15.71 11.65
C HIS A 195 1.83 -15.95 11.93
N GLU A 196 0.95 -15.63 10.97
CA GLU A 196 -0.48 -15.92 11.06
C GLU A 196 -0.78 -17.42 11.19
N SER A 197 -0.03 -18.25 10.46
CA SER A 197 -0.24 -19.71 10.44
C SER A 197 0.24 -20.37 11.73
N GLY A 198 1.35 -19.89 12.31
CA GLY A 198 1.86 -20.37 13.60
C GLY A 198 0.99 -19.99 14.79
N ALA A 199 0.41 -18.78 14.79
CA ALA A 199 -0.54 -18.37 15.83
C ALA A 199 -1.82 -19.23 15.85
N LYS A 200 -2.21 -19.81 14.70
CA LYS A 200 -3.43 -20.61 14.56
C LYS A 200 -3.28 -22.05 15.03
N THR A 201 -2.05 -22.57 15.13
CA THR A 201 -1.80 -23.96 15.55
C THR A 201 -1.78 -24.15 17.07
N ASP A 202 -1.54 -23.09 17.83
CA ASP A 202 -1.46 -23.16 19.30
C ASP A 202 -2.84 -23.23 19.98
N TYR A 203 -3.92 -22.98 19.24
CA TYR A 203 -5.31 -23.07 19.73
C TYR A 203 -5.96 -24.45 19.60
N PHE A 204 -5.25 -25.45 19.04
CA PHE A 204 -5.80 -26.81 18.79
C PHE A 204 -5.13 -27.92 19.62
N SER A 205 -4.39 -27.58 20.66
CA SER A 205 -3.88 -28.54 21.65
C SER A 205 -4.55 -28.32 23.00
N ASP A 206 -5.76 -28.86 23.16
CA ASP A 206 -6.36 -29.22 24.45
C ASP A 206 -7.27 -30.45 24.27
#